data_AF-C4XTH7-F1
#
_entry.id   AF-C4XTH7-F1
#
_cell.length_a   1.000
_cell.length_b   1.000
_cell.length_c   1.000
_cell.angle_alpha   90.00
_cell.angle_beta   90.00
_cell.angle_gamma   90.00
#
_symmetry.space_group_name_H-M   'P 1'
#
loop_
_entity.id
_entity.type
_entity.pdbx_description
1 polymer ?
#
loop_
_entity_poly.entity_id
_entity_poly.type
_entity_poly.pdbx_seq_one_letter_code
_entity_poly.pdbx_strand_id
1 'polypeptide(L)'
;MDFQELVEFLKHRMAMQHIYQPLLIRSLVDAGGSATVRQLAMAFLDQDESQIVYYERKIKEMPLKVLQRRGVVASSGNLVELTTGKLSFEQKAQIRMICDRKLQEYILKRGLGIWDYRMLETDPVPGSLRNRVLAESGGRCALCGATNQERPLDVDHIRPRSKGGGNEYANLQVLCSKCNRSKGNKEDTDYRALAQGEAIPGCPFCYDAARSQIVEEFDSVFAMPDGFPVSPGHHLVITKRHAADWFAMTQAERNDADSLLRILRSRLAEDDRSITGFNIGMNSGASAGQTVFHVHIHLIPRRDGDTENPRGGVRGVIPCKMGY
;
A
#
# COMPACT_ATOMS: atom_id res chain seq x y z
N MET A 1 -47.13 9.75 -2.93
CA MET A 1 -46.95 8.37 -3.39
C MET A 1 -48.00 7.53 -2.68
N ASP A 2 -48.98 7.02 -3.41
CA ASP A 2 -49.97 6.08 -2.89
C ASP A 2 -49.47 4.62 -2.96
N PHE A 3 -50.29 3.66 -2.52
CA PHE A 3 -49.92 2.25 -2.52
C PHE A 3 -49.66 1.70 -3.92
N GLN A 4 -50.45 2.09 -4.92
CA GLN A 4 -50.30 1.58 -6.29
C GLN A 4 -49.05 2.15 -6.94
N GLU A 5 -48.77 3.43 -6.72
CA GLU A 5 -47.53 4.08 -7.15
C GLU A 5 -46.30 3.43 -6.50
N LEU A 6 -46.36 3.07 -5.21
CA LEU A 6 -45.27 2.36 -4.53
C LEU A 6 -45.05 0.96 -5.12
N VAL A 7 -46.13 0.20 -5.35
CA VAL A 7 -46.03 -1.14 -5.95
C VAL A 7 -45.48 -1.09 -7.38
N GLU A 8 -45.92 -0.12 -8.20
CA GLU A 8 -45.38 0.10 -9.54
C GLU A 8 -43.89 0.41 -9.48
N PHE A 9 -43.48 1.30 -8.57
CA PHE A 9 -42.07 1.63 -8.37
C PHE A 9 -41.27 0.38 -8.00
N LEU A 10 -41.72 -0.42 -7.02
CA LEU A 10 -41.06 -1.64 -6.59
C LEU A 10 -40.91 -2.68 -7.71
N LYS A 11 -41.92 -2.80 -8.59
CA LYS A 11 -41.93 -3.81 -9.65
C LYS A 11 -41.16 -3.40 -10.90
N HIS A 12 -41.19 -2.12 -11.27
CA HIS A 12 -40.78 -1.69 -12.61
C HIS A 12 -39.75 -0.56 -12.62
N ARG A 13 -39.62 0.21 -11.53
CA ARG A 13 -38.72 1.38 -11.48
C ARG A 13 -37.54 1.23 -10.51
N MET A 14 -37.61 0.31 -9.56
CA MET A 14 -36.52 0.06 -8.62
C MET A 14 -35.36 -0.63 -9.35
N ALA A 15 -34.26 0.11 -9.53
CA ALA A 15 -33.02 -0.45 -10.05
C ALA A 15 -32.25 -1.17 -8.94
N MET A 16 -32.03 -2.48 -9.10
CA MET A 16 -31.30 -3.29 -8.13
C MET A 16 -29.78 -3.16 -8.34
N GLN A 17 -29.19 -2.09 -7.80
CA GLN A 17 -27.72 -1.98 -7.69
C GLN A 17 -27.18 -2.56 -6.38
N HIS A 18 -28.01 -2.58 -5.33
CA HIS A 18 -27.68 -3.11 -4.00
C HIS A 18 -28.96 -3.53 -3.25
N ILE A 19 -28.84 -4.34 -2.21
CA ILE A 19 -29.98 -4.85 -1.44
C ILE A 19 -30.68 -3.80 -0.55
N TYR A 20 -30.07 -2.62 -0.36
CA TYR A 20 -30.52 -1.66 0.65
C TYR A 20 -31.88 -1.01 0.37
N GLN A 21 -32.23 -0.73 -0.88
CA GLN A 21 -33.52 -0.13 -1.21
C GLN A 21 -34.72 -1.03 -0.85
N PRO A 22 -34.79 -2.29 -1.33
CA PRO A 22 -35.88 -3.17 -0.94
C PRO A 22 -35.85 -3.51 0.55
N LEU A 23 -34.66 -3.59 1.15
CA LEU A 23 -34.53 -3.83 2.58
C LEU A 23 -35.06 -2.66 3.41
N LEU A 24 -34.77 -1.42 3.03
CA LEU A 24 -35.31 -0.21 3.69
C LEU A 24 -36.83 -0.22 3.67
N ILE A 25 -37.42 -0.46 2.51
CA ILE A 25 -38.87 -0.44 2.33
C ILE A 25 -39.50 -1.59 3.12
N ARG A 26 -38.95 -2.80 3.05
CA ARG A 26 -39.41 -3.95 3.86
C ARG A 26 -39.36 -3.63 5.36
N SER A 27 -38.24 -3.12 5.86
CA SER A 27 -38.07 -2.78 7.27
C SER A 27 -39.04 -1.68 7.74
N LEU A 28 -39.37 -0.71 6.88
CA LEU A 28 -40.39 0.29 7.18
C LEU A 28 -41.79 -0.33 7.21
N VAL A 29 -42.11 -1.25 6.29
CA VAL A 29 -43.40 -1.97 6.28
C VAL A 29 -43.55 -2.81 7.56
N ASP A 30 -42.53 -3.57 7.94
CA ASP A 30 -42.53 -4.39 9.15
C ASP A 30 -42.67 -3.53 10.43
N ALA A 31 -42.16 -2.30 10.41
CA ALA A 31 -42.28 -1.33 11.51
C ALA A 31 -43.59 -0.53 11.52
N GLY A 32 -44.56 -0.87 10.65
CA GLY A 32 -45.83 -0.15 10.58
C GLY A 32 -45.76 1.22 9.89
N GLY A 33 -44.77 1.41 9.01
CA GLY A 33 -44.62 2.59 8.16
C GLY A 33 -43.63 3.64 8.67
N SER A 34 -43.11 3.52 9.89
CA SER A 34 -42.13 4.46 10.45
C SER A 34 -41.13 3.81 11.38
N ALA A 35 -39.87 4.21 11.27
CA ALA A 35 -38.80 3.75 12.13
C ALA A 35 -37.69 4.81 12.23
N THR A 36 -36.97 4.81 13.34
CA THR A 36 -35.73 5.60 13.45
C THR A 36 -34.64 5.00 12.57
N VAL A 37 -33.69 5.82 12.13
CA VAL A 37 -32.49 5.34 11.39
C VAL A 37 -31.75 4.27 12.17
N ARG A 38 -31.75 4.35 13.51
CA ARG A 38 -31.11 3.33 14.36
C ARG A 38 -31.82 1.98 14.28
N GLN A 39 -33.16 1.96 14.31
CA GLN A 39 -33.94 0.74 14.14
C GLN A 39 -33.74 0.13 12.75
N LEU A 40 -33.71 0.96 11.71
CA LEU A 40 -33.43 0.51 10.34
C LEU A 40 -32.02 -0.07 10.21
N ALA A 41 -31.02 0.59 10.80
CA ALA A 41 -29.64 0.09 10.79
C ALA A 41 -29.50 -1.27 11.51
N MET A 42 -30.25 -1.50 12.59
CA MET A 42 -30.29 -2.80 13.27
C MET A 42 -30.91 -3.87 12.37
N ALA A 43 -32.03 -3.56 11.70
CA ALA A 43 -32.65 -4.48 10.75
C ALA A 43 -31.76 -4.79 9.53
N PHE A 44 -30.91 -3.83 9.12
CA PHE A 44 -29.93 -4.04 8.05
C PHE A 44 -28.81 -4.96 8.48
N LEU A 45 -28.30 -4.78 9.70
CA LEU A 45 -27.25 -5.63 10.27
C LEU A 45 -27.69 -7.10 10.34
N ASP A 46 -28.96 -7.36 10.62
CA ASP A 46 -29.53 -8.71 10.65
C ASP A 46 -29.57 -9.41 9.28
N GLN A 47 -29.34 -8.69 8.18
CA GLN A 47 -29.28 -9.24 6.82
C GLN A 47 -27.86 -9.23 6.24
N ASP A 48 -26.88 -8.68 6.97
CA ASP A 48 -25.49 -8.62 6.52
C ASP A 48 -24.80 -9.97 6.76
N GLU A 49 -24.83 -10.83 5.73
CA GLU A 49 -24.18 -12.15 5.74
C GLU A 49 -22.70 -12.09 6.15
N SER A 50 -21.98 -11.02 5.80
CA SER A 50 -20.57 -10.88 6.16
C SER A 50 -20.39 -10.74 7.68
N GLN A 51 -21.28 -9.99 8.32
CA GLN A 51 -21.29 -9.82 9.77
C GLN A 51 -21.80 -11.08 10.47
N ILE A 52 -22.80 -11.76 9.91
CA ILE A 52 -23.31 -13.03 10.44
C ILE A 52 -22.20 -14.08 10.45
N VAL A 53 -21.54 -14.34 9.32
CA VAL A 53 -20.42 -15.30 9.20
C VAL A 53 -19.26 -14.93 10.15
N TYR A 54 -18.97 -13.63 10.29
CA TYR A 54 -17.97 -13.15 11.23
C TYR A 54 -18.33 -13.55 12.68
N TYR A 55 -19.57 -13.29 13.10
CA TYR A 55 -20.02 -13.59 14.45
C TYR A 55 -20.18 -15.09 14.71
N GLU A 56 -20.58 -15.89 13.72
CA GLU A 56 -20.58 -17.35 13.83
C GLU A 56 -19.20 -17.88 14.19
N ARG A 57 -18.16 -17.42 13.49
CA ARG A 57 -16.77 -17.78 13.78
C ARG A 57 -16.39 -17.33 15.19
N LYS A 58 -16.72 -16.09 15.58
CA LYS A 58 -16.40 -15.58 16.92
C LYS A 58 -17.08 -16.38 18.03
N ILE A 59 -18.33 -16.77 17.85
CA ILE A 59 -19.07 -17.61 18.79
C ILE A 59 -18.37 -18.97 18.94
N LYS A 60 -18.01 -19.61 17.82
CA LYS A 60 -17.32 -20.91 17.78
C LYS A 60 -15.90 -20.85 18.35
N GLU A 61 -15.18 -19.74 18.18
CA GLU A 61 -13.79 -19.60 18.64
C GLU A 61 -13.67 -19.54 20.17
N MET A 62 -14.55 -18.81 20.86
CA MET A 62 -14.37 -18.52 22.29
C MET A 62 -15.59 -18.84 23.17
N PRO A 63 -16.73 -18.11 23.11
CA PRO A 63 -17.78 -18.28 24.11
C PRO A 63 -18.38 -19.70 24.07
N LEU A 64 -18.53 -20.30 22.88
CA LEU A 64 -19.02 -21.67 22.78
C LEU A 64 -18.06 -22.67 23.46
N LYS A 65 -16.76 -22.64 23.12
CA LYS A 65 -15.76 -23.52 23.73
C LYS A 65 -15.61 -23.34 25.24
N VAL A 66 -15.77 -22.11 25.74
CA VAL A 66 -15.70 -21.82 27.17
C VAL A 66 -16.93 -22.38 27.88
N LEU A 67 -18.13 -22.09 27.38
CA LEU A 67 -19.38 -22.52 28.00
C LEU A 67 -19.57 -24.04 27.92
N GLN A 68 -19.12 -24.69 26.85
CA GLN A 68 -19.10 -26.15 26.72
C GLN A 68 -18.21 -26.81 27.77
N ARG A 69 -16.97 -26.33 27.94
CA ARG A 69 -16.05 -26.84 28.97
C ARG A 69 -16.60 -26.67 30.39
N ARG A 70 -17.50 -25.70 30.59
CA ARG A 70 -18.16 -25.44 31.87
C ARG A 70 -19.51 -26.18 32.01
N GLY A 71 -19.90 -26.98 31.02
CA GLY A 71 -21.15 -27.75 31.04
C GLY A 71 -22.42 -26.88 30.94
N VAL A 72 -22.31 -25.62 30.51
CA VAL A 72 -23.45 -24.68 30.40
C VAL A 72 -24.23 -24.89 29.11
N VAL A 73 -23.53 -25.25 28.04
CA VAL A 73 -24.13 -25.52 26.72
C VAL A 73 -23.61 -26.83 26.14
N ALA A 74 -24.45 -27.50 25.36
CA ALA A 74 -24.09 -28.58 24.45
C ALA A 74 -24.16 -28.09 23.00
N SER A 75 -23.40 -28.70 22.09
CA SER A 75 -23.57 -28.43 20.64
C SER A 75 -23.56 -29.71 19.82
N SER A 76 -24.39 -29.76 18.79
CA SER A 76 -24.36 -30.78 17.74
C SER A 76 -24.46 -30.10 16.38
N GLY A 77 -23.41 -30.21 15.56
CA GLY A 77 -23.29 -29.44 14.31
C GLY A 77 -23.33 -27.93 14.58
N ASN A 78 -24.31 -27.23 13.98
CA ASN A 78 -24.54 -25.80 14.19
C ASN A 78 -25.60 -25.49 15.28
N LEU A 79 -26.20 -26.51 15.88
CA LEU A 79 -27.18 -26.33 16.95
C LEU A 79 -26.47 -26.20 18.31
N VAL A 80 -26.82 -25.18 19.10
CA VAL A 80 -26.30 -24.93 20.45
C VAL A 80 -27.48 -24.86 21.42
N GLU A 81 -27.41 -25.62 22.51
CA GLU A 81 -28.49 -25.74 23.49
C GLU A 81 -27.97 -25.54 24.91
N LEU A 82 -28.77 -24.91 25.77
CA LEU A 82 -28.49 -24.87 27.21
C LEU A 82 -28.70 -26.26 27.81
N THR A 83 -27.76 -26.70 28.65
CA THR A 83 -27.85 -28.01 29.33
C THR A 83 -28.93 -28.06 30.41
N THR A 84 -29.50 -26.91 30.79
CA THR A 84 -30.53 -26.78 31.83
C THR A 84 -31.90 -27.33 31.43
N GLY A 85 -32.11 -27.67 30.15
CA GLY A 85 -33.42 -28.08 29.63
C GLY A 85 -34.41 -26.92 29.47
N LYS A 86 -35.71 -27.22 29.44
CA LYS A 86 -36.77 -26.20 29.26
C LYS A 86 -36.89 -25.32 30.51
N LEU A 87 -36.79 -24.01 30.30
CA LEU A 87 -36.94 -22.99 31.35
C LEU A 87 -38.38 -22.45 31.38
N SER A 88 -38.90 -22.23 32.59
CA SER A 88 -40.13 -21.45 32.83
C SER A 88 -39.97 -19.98 32.44
N PHE A 89 -41.06 -19.24 32.38
CA PHE A 89 -41.04 -17.81 32.08
C PHE A 89 -40.23 -17.02 33.13
N GLU A 90 -40.43 -17.35 34.40
CA GLU A 90 -39.76 -16.73 35.54
C GLU A 90 -38.25 -17.00 35.51
N GLN A 91 -37.84 -18.24 35.23
CA GLN A 91 -36.43 -18.61 35.12
C GLN A 91 -35.76 -17.89 33.93
N LYS A 92 -36.43 -17.78 32.78
CA LYS A 92 -35.93 -17.03 31.62
C LYS A 92 -35.72 -15.55 31.96
N ALA A 93 -36.70 -14.93 32.63
CA ALA A 93 -36.62 -13.53 33.05
C ALA A 93 -35.45 -13.30 34.03
N GLN A 94 -35.30 -14.19 35.02
CA GLN A 94 -34.21 -14.11 35.99
C GLN A 94 -32.83 -14.22 35.32
N ILE A 95 -32.65 -15.19 34.41
CA ILE A 95 -31.37 -15.37 33.68
C ILE A 95 -31.07 -14.16 32.80
N ARG A 96 -32.06 -13.66 32.05
CA ARG A 96 -31.90 -12.46 31.21
C ARG A 96 -31.45 -11.27 32.04
N MET A 97 -32.13 -11.00 33.16
CA MET A 97 -31.77 -9.90 34.05
C MET A 97 -30.34 -10.00 34.58
N ILE A 98 -29.87 -11.21 34.92
CA ILE A 98 -28.48 -11.43 35.37
C ILE A 98 -27.48 -11.18 34.22
N CYS A 99 -27.78 -11.67 33.02
CA CYS A 99 -26.95 -11.46 31.84
C CYS A 99 -26.87 -9.99 31.43
N ASP A 100 -28.01 -9.31 31.37
CA ASP A 100 -28.11 -7.90 30.99
C ASP A 100 -27.35 -7.02 31.98
N ARG A 101 -27.47 -7.29 33.28
CA ARG A 101 -26.69 -6.60 34.31
C ARG A 101 -25.18 -6.81 34.12
N LYS A 102 -24.72 -8.04 33.85
CA LYS A 102 -23.30 -8.31 33.60
C LYS A 102 -22.80 -7.61 32.34
N LEU A 103 -23.60 -7.56 31.28
CA LEU A 103 -23.27 -6.85 30.05
C LEU A 103 -23.15 -5.35 30.31
N GLN A 104 -24.12 -4.75 31.02
CA GLN A 104 -24.10 -3.34 31.38
C GLN A 104 -22.91 -2.98 32.28
N GLU A 105 -22.66 -3.74 33.34
CA GLU A 105 -21.50 -3.55 34.23
C GLU A 105 -20.17 -3.61 33.42
N TYR A 106 -20.07 -4.53 32.47
CA TYR A 106 -18.90 -4.65 31.60
C TYR A 106 -18.77 -3.47 30.62
N ILE A 107 -19.88 -3.03 30.02
CA ILE A 107 -19.93 -1.88 29.10
C ILE A 107 -19.56 -0.59 29.82
N LEU A 108 -20.14 -0.34 31.00
CA LEU A 108 -19.84 0.86 31.80
C LEU A 108 -18.37 0.90 32.23
N LYS A 109 -17.80 -0.25 32.61
CA LYS A 109 -16.41 -0.32 33.07
C LYS A 109 -15.37 -0.05 31.96
N ARG A 110 -15.66 -0.39 30.70
CA ARG A 110 -14.72 -0.25 29.57
C ARG A 110 -15.13 0.80 28.54
N GLY A 111 -16.31 1.40 28.65
CA GLY A 111 -16.85 2.38 27.72
C GLY A 111 -17.23 1.81 26.35
N LEU A 112 -17.48 2.70 25.38
CA LEU A 112 -17.76 2.33 23.98
C LEU A 112 -16.53 1.72 23.26
N GLY A 113 -15.34 1.83 23.87
CA GLY A 113 -14.06 1.27 23.40
C GLY A 113 -14.00 -0.26 23.28
N ILE A 114 -15.07 -0.98 23.64
CA ILE A 114 -15.17 -2.44 23.49
C ILE A 114 -15.45 -2.83 22.03
N TRP A 115 -16.08 -1.92 21.27
CA TRP A 115 -16.44 -2.09 19.86
C TRP A 115 -15.40 -1.42 18.91
N ASP A 116 -14.32 -0.90 19.48
CA ASP A 116 -13.41 0.10 18.90
C ASP A 116 -12.53 -0.38 17.74
N TYR A 117 -12.37 -1.69 17.53
CA TYR A 117 -11.61 -2.15 16.36
C TYR A 117 -12.42 -2.09 15.05
N ARG A 118 -13.77 -1.97 15.12
CA ARG A 118 -14.65 -1.86 13.94
C ARG A 118 -15.22 -0.47 13.71
N MET A 119 -15.20 0.42 14.72
CA MET A 119 -15.46 1.84 14.46
C MET A 119 -14.30 2.52 13.75
N LEU A 120 -13.13 1.89 13.68
CA LEU A 120 -12.06 2.30 12.78
C LEU A 120 -12.39 2.05 11.30
N GLU A 121 -13.49 1.43 10.88
CA GLU A 121 -13.83 1.40 9.43
C GLU A 121 -14.68 2.60 8.96
N THR A 122 -15.04 3.54 9.84
CA THR A 122 -15.93 4.66 9.45
C THR A 122 -15.23 5.84 8.80
N ASP A 123 -13.89 5.83 8.74
CA ASP A 123 -13.11 6.88 8.08
C ASP A 123 -12.11 6.24 7.10
N PRO A 124 -12.59 5.67 5.98
CA PRO A 124 -11.71 5.25 4.90
C PRO A 124 -10.96 6.48 4.36
N VAL A 125 -9.70 6.29 3.95
CA VAL A 125 -8.95 7.36 3.27
C VAL A 125 -9.83 7.89 2.13
N PRO A 126 -10.19 9.18 2.12
CA PRO A 126 -11.08 9.75 1.11
C PRO A 126 -10.59 9.39 -0.29
N GLY A 127 -11.49 8.99 -1.20
CA GLY A 127 -11.09 8.52 -2.53
C GLY A 127 -10.22 9.52 -3.30
N SER A 128 -10.50 10.83 -3.17
CA SER A 128 -9.68 11.90 -3.74
C SER A 128 -8.26 11.92 -3.19
N LEU A 129 -8.12 11.75 -1.88
CA LEU A 129 -6.82 11.70 -1.20
C LEU A 129 -6.07 10.42 -1.54
N ARG A 130 -6.76 9.27 -1.57
CA ARG A 130 -6.19 7.99 -1.99
C ARG A 130 -5.61 8.07 -3.40
N ASN A 131 -6.38 8.63 -4.35
CA ASN A 131 -5.95 8.79 -5.73
C ASN A 131 -4.76 9.74 -5.85
N ARG A 132 -4.75 10.84 -5.08
CA ARG A 132 -3.64 11.78 -5.04
C ARG A 132 -2.34 11.12 -4.56
N VAL A 133 -2.39 10.41 -3.43
CA VAL A 133 -1.23 9.72 -2.86
C VAL A 133 -0.70 8.65 -3.82
N LEU A 134 -1.59 7.90 -4.49
CA LEU A 134 -1.19 6.95 -5.53
C LEU A 134 -0.53 7.62 -6.74
N ALA A 135 -1.11 8.70 -7.25
CA ALA A 135 -0.57 9.42 -8.40
C ALA A 135 0.80 10.04 -8.12
N GLU A 136 0.96 10.71 -6.98
CA GLU A 136 2.21 11.37 -6.58
C GLU A 136 3.31 10.36 -6.22
N SER A 137 2.96 9.11 -5.88
CA SER A 137 3.94 8.02 -5.70
C SER A 137 4.52 7.46 -7.01
N GLY A 138 4.08 7.96 -8.17
CA GLY A 138 4.43 7.37 -9.47
C GLY A 138 3.83 5.97 -9.68
N GLY A 139 2.83 5.58 -8.88
CA GLY A 139 2.28 4.23 -8.91
C GLY A 139 3.29 3.17 -8.42
N ARG A 140 4.12 3.52 -7.42
CA ARG A 140 5.17 2.66 -6.87
C ARG A 140 5.08 2.54 -5.36
N CYS A 141 5.50 1.39 -4.85
CA CYS A 141 5.71 1.17 -3.42
C CYS A 141 6.87 2.03 -2.90
N ALA A 142 6.65 2.84 -1.86
CA ALA A 142 7.65 3.69 -1.23
C ALA A 142 8.85 2.90 -0.66
N LEU A 143 8.65 1.65 -0.25
CA LEU A 143 9.73 0.81 0.30
C LEU A 143 10.52 0.05 -0.78
N CYS A 144 9.84 -0.58 -1.75
CA CYS A 144 10.51 -1.49 -2.68
C CYS A 144 10.40 -1.12 -4.16
N GLY A 145 9.63 -0.09 -4.50
CA GLY A 145 9.44 0.38 -5.88
C GLY A 145 8.53 -0.46 -6.75
N ALA A 146 7.99 -1.57 -6.22
CA ALA A 146 7.08 -2.42 -6.98
C ALA A 146 5.90 -1.59 -7.50
N THR A 147 5.56 -1.81 -8.76
CA THR A 147 4.42 -1.22 -9.45
C THR A 147 3.15 -2.04 -9.21
N ASN A 148 1.99 -1.47 -9.54
CA ASN A 148 0.71 -2.16 -9.44
C ASN A 148 0.59 -3.38 -10.40
N GLN A 149 1.44 -3.46 -11.42
CA GLN A 149 1.52 -4.64 -12.31
C GLN A 149 2.25 -5.81 -11.65
N GLU A 150 3.25 -5.52 -10.82
CA GLU A 150 4.02 -6.54 -10.10
C GLU A 150 3.29 -7.03 -8.85
N ARG A 151 2.70 -6.10 -8.08
CA ARG A 151 1.95 -6.39 -6.85
C ARG A 151 0.88 -5.32 -6.60
N PRO A 152 -0.29 -5.69 -6.06
CA PRO A 152 -1.29 -4.72 -5.66
C PRO A 152 -0.71 -3.66 -4.71
N LEU A 153 -1.02 -2.40 -4.97
CA LEU A 153 -0.62 -1.25 -4.15
C LEU A 153 -1.74 -0.81 -3.22
N ASP A 154 -1.37 -0.50 -1.98
CA ASP A 154 -2.23 0.05 -0.95
C ASP A 154 -1.72 1.41 -0.48
N VAL A 155 -2.66 2.27 -0.09
CA VAL A 155 -2.36 3.47 0.69
C VAL A 155 -2.38 3.07 2.16
N ASP A 156 -1.19 3.02 2.76
CA ASP A 156 -0.93 2.67 4.15
C ASP A 156 -0.70 3.93 5.01
N HIS A 157 -1.04 3.83 6.29
CA HIS A 157 -0.79 4.87 7.27
C HIS A 157 0.59 4.70 7.88
N ILE A 158 1.46 5.70 7.80
CA ILE A 158 2.79 5.75 8.44
C ILE A 158 2.63 5.39 9.91
N ARG A 159 2.00 6.27 10.71
CA ARG A 159 1.51 5.93 12.04
C ARG A 159 0.26 5.06 11.90
N PRO A 160 0.29 3.80 12.34
CA PRO A 160 -0.85 2.91 12.18
C PRO A 160 -2.11 3.45 12.85
N ARG A 161 -3.27 3.21 12.25
CA ARG A 161 -4.57 3.65 12.79
C ARG A 161 -4.86 3.11 14.19
N SER A 162 -4.47 1.86 14.46
CA SER A 162 -4.58 1.26 15.80
C SER A 162 -3.74 1.96 16.86
N LYS A 163 -2.79 2.81 16.45
CA LYS A 163 -1.97 3.67 17.32
C LYS A 163 -2.39 5.15 17.24
N GLY A 164 -3.53 5.46 16.61
CA GLY A 164 -4.08 6.81 16.51
C GLY A 164 -3.60 7.65 15.32
N GLY A 165 -3.04 7.06 14.27
CA GLY A 165 -2.76 7.80 13.03
C GLY A 165 -4.03 8.11 12.23
N GLY A 166 -4.13 9.33 11.70
CA GLY A 166 -5.29 9.80 10.95
C GLY A 166 -5.11 9.75 9.43
N ASN A 167 -6.13 10.21 8.69
CA ASN A 167 -6.15 10.24 7.22
C ASN A 167 -5.50 11.48 6.61
N GLU A 168 -4.68 12.23 7.35
CA GLU A 168 -3.91 13.34 6.80
C GLU A 168 -2.87 12.86 5.78
N TYR A 169 -2.70 13.62 4.68
CA TYR A 169 -1.72 13.31 3.63
C TYR A 169 -0.32 13.02 4.19
N ALA A 170 0.10 13.79 5.20
CA ALA A 170 1.39 13.63 5.86
C ALA A 170 1.58 12.24 6.51
N ASN A 171 0.50 11.55 6.86
CA ASN A 171 0.52 10.23 7.46
C ASN A 171 0.25 9.09 6.46
N LEU A 172 0.14 9.38 5.16
CA LEU A 172 -0.16 8.36 4.14
C LEU A 172 1.06 8.08 3.25
N GLN A 173 1.27 6.81 2.94
CA GLN A 173 2.30 6.34 2.01
C GLN A 173 1.80 5.18 1.16
N VAL A 174 2.39 4.98 -0.02
CA VAL A 174 2.02 3.85 -0.90
C VAL A 174 2.93 2.67 -0.61
N LEU A 175 2.36 1.51 -0.30
CA LEU A 175 3.11 0.27 -0.12
C LEU A 175 2.47 -0.86 -0.93
N CYS A 176 3.29 -1.75 -1.49
CA CYS A 176 2.76 -2.97 -2.10
C CYS A 176 2.26 -3.94 -1.02
N SER A 177 1.35 -4.84 -1.39
CA SER A 177 0.72 -5.81 -0.50
C SER A 177 1.70 -6.61 0.38
N LYS A 178 2.90 -6.92 -0.13
CA LYS A 178 3.99 -7.56 0.64
C LYS A 178 4.58 -6.62 1.70
N CYS A 179 5.00 -5.42 1.30
CA CYS A 179 5.61 -4.42 2.19
C CYS A 179 4.63 -3.93 3.25
N ASN A 180 3.39 -3.67 2.86
CA ASN A 180 2.30 -3.31 3.75
C ASN A 180 2.08 -4.37 4.85
N ARG A 181 2.01 -5.65 4.45
CA ARG A 181 1.87 -6.78 5.39
C ARG A 181 3.07 -6.92 6.33
N SER A 182 4.29 -6.70 5.82
CA SER A 182 5.50 -6.78 6.63
C SER A 182 5.54 -5.70 7.71
N LYS A 183 5.22 -4.45 7.35
CA LYS A 183 5.13 -3.31 8.28
C LYS A 183 4.05 -3.56 9.34
N GLY A 184 2.84 -3.89 8.87
CA GLY A 184 1.67 -4.04 9.72
C GLY A 184 1.46 -2.85 10.66
N ASN A 185 1.05 -3.11 11.89
CA ASN A 185 0.92 -2.10 12.93
C ASN A 185 2.16 -1.98 13.85
N LYS A 186 3.29 -2.59 13.47
CA LYS A 186 4.46 -2.75 14.35
C LYS A 186 5.29 -1.48 14.41
N GLU A 187 5.53 -0.86 13.27
CA GLU A 187 6.38 0.33 13.10
C GLU A 187 5.62 1.49 12.44
N ASP A 188 6.16 2.70 12.60
CA ASP A 188 5.66 3.96 12.06
C ASP A 188 6.65 4.65 11.12
N THR A 189 7.49 3.85 10.44
CA THR A 189 8.50 4.31 9.50
C THR A 189 7.86 4.99 8.29
N ASP A 190 8.34 6.20 7.97
CA ASP A 190 8.03 6.89 6.72
C ASP A 190 8.99 6.43 5.60
N TYR A 191 8.54 5.49 4.77
CA TYR A 191 9.36 4.97 3.68
C TYR A 191 9.50 5.96 2.52
N ARG A 192 8.72 7.05 2.49
CA ARG A 192 8.87 8.12 1.51
C ARG A 192 10.18 8.88 1.76
N ALA A 193 10.52 9.11 3.03
CA ALA A 193 11.76 9.77 3.42
C ALA A 193 13.00 8.93 3.10
N LEU A 194 12.87 7.60 3.17
CA LEU A 194 13.96 6.69 2.80
C LEU A 194 14.32 6.80 1.31
N ALA A 195 13.40 7.22 0.44
CA ALA A 195 13.72 7.48 -0.97
C ALA A 195 14.58 8.75 -1.18
N GLN A 196 14.63 9.66 -0.19
CA GLN A 196 15.42 10.90 -0.29
C GLN A 196 16.85 10.75 0.27
N GLY A 197 17.06 9.89 1.26
CA GLY A 197 18.39 9.66 1.85
C GLY A 197 18.96 10.85 2.63
N GLU A 198 19.87 10.59 3.57
CA GLU A 198 20.68 11.67 4.15
C GLU A 198 21.76 12.10 3.15
N ALA A 199 21.90 13.41 2.96
CA ALA A 199 22.99 13.96 2.17
C ALA A 199 24.32 13.77 2.92
N ILE A 200 25.31 13.17 2.27
CA ILE A 200 26.65 12.97 2.82
C ILE A 200 27.49 14.23 2.53
N PRO A 201 28.00 14.93 3.57
CA PRO A 201 28.83 16.11 3.38
C PRO A 201 30.04 15.81 2.49
N GLY A 202 30.27 16.66 1.48
CA GLY A 202 31.40 16.54 0.56
C GLY A 202 31.23 15.54 -0.59
N CYS A 203 30.10 14.82 -0.66
CA CYS A 203 29.80 14.00 -1.85
C CYS A 203 29.31 14.90 -3.00
N PRO A 204 29.98 14.88 -4.18
CA PRO A 204 29.57 15.71 -5.33
C PRO A 204 28.26 15.23 -5.97
N PHE A 205 27.83 14.00 -5.68
CA PHE A 205 26.66 13.35 -6.28
C PHE A 205 25.43 13.37 -5.37
N CYS A 206 25.55 13.87 -4.14
CA CYS A 206 24.37 14.14 -3.33
C CYS A 206 23.50 15.19 -4.02
N TYR A 207 22.19 14.96 -4.04
CA TYR A 207 21.23 15.71 -4.87
C TYR A 207 21.36 17.23 -4.75
N ASP A 208 21.44 17.77 -3.53
CA ASP A 208 21.57 19.21 -3.32
C ASP A 208 22.89 19.79 -3.85
N ALA A 209 23.98 19.02 -3.78
CA ALA A 209 25.28 19.44 -4.31
C ALA A 209 25.32 19.38 -5.84
N ALA A 210 24.66 18.39 -6.44
CA ALA A 210 24.62 18.19 -7.89
C ALA A 210 23.56 19.05 -8.59
N ARG A 211 22.64 19.69 -7.85
CA ARG A 211 21.39 20.29 -8.35
C ARG A 211 21.54 21.20 -9.57
N SER A 212 22.60 22.01 -9.64
CA SER A 212 22.82 22.93 -10.77
C SER A 212 23.30 22.25 -12.05
N GLN A 213 23.71 20.99 -11.98
CA GLN A 213 24.25 20.20 -13.10
C GLN A 213 23.25 19.17 -13.62
N ILE A 214 22.10 19.02 -12.95
CA ILE A 214 21.07 18.07 -13.33
C ILE A 214 20.42 18.50 -14.65
N VAL A 215 20.40 17.58 -15.62
CA VAL A 215 19.79 17.80 -16.94
C VAL A 215 18.45 17.09 -17.12
N GLU A 216 18.19 16.06 -16.31
CA GLU A 216 16.95 15.28 -16.34
C GLU A 216 16.75 14.59 -14.98
N GLU A 217 15.49 14.40 -14.57
CA GLU A 217 15.14 13.67 -13.36
C GLU A 217 14.05 12.64 -13.63
N PHE A 218 14.10 11.52 -12.91
CA PHE A 218 13.06 10.51 -12.97
C PHE A 218 12.89 9.85 -11.61
N ASP A 219 11.79 10.16 -10.92
CA ASP A 219 11.44 9.63 -9.60
C ASP A 219 12.64 9.67 -8.62
N SER A 220 13.26 8.52 -8.35
CA SER A 220 14.35 8.33 -7.38
C SER A 220 15.76 8.56 -7.92
N VAL A 221 15.92 8.90 -9.21
CA VAL A 221 17.20 9.13 -9.86
C VAL A 221 17.23 10.46 -10.62
N PHE A 222 18.43 10.92 -10.96
CA PHE A 222 18.67 12.07 -11.81
C PHE A 222 19.85 11.82 -12.74
N ALA A 223 19.96 12.64 -13.79
CA ALA A 223 21.05 12.58 -14.75
C ALA A 223 21.82 13.89 -14.81
N MET A 224 23.13 13.79 -14.98
CA MET A 224 24.02 14.93 -15.25
C MET A 224 25.15 14.54 -16.20
N PRO A 225 25.74 15.47 -16.96
CA PRO A 225 26.92 15.20 -17.76
C PRO A 225 28.11 14.74 -16.90
N ASP A 226 28.93 13.84 -17.42
CA ASP A 226 30.19 13.49 -16.78
C ASP A 226 31.19 14.64 -16.95
N GLY A 227 31.89 15.03 -15.86
CA GLY A 227 32.89 16.10 -15.89
C GLY A 227 34.17 15.75 -16.67
N PHE A 228 34.43 14.46 -16.88
CA PHE A 228 35.54 13.91 -17.65
C PHE A 228 34.99 12.90 -18.67
N PRO A 229 34.27 13.36 -19.71
CA PRO A 229 33.53 12.49 -20.60
C PRO A 229 34.46 11.57 -21.40
N VAL A 230 34.16 10.26 -21.42
CA VAL A 230 34.88 9.28 -22.26
C VAL A 230 34.61 9.54 -23.75
N SER A 231 33.40 9.97 -24.08
CA SER A 231 32.99 10.42 -25.40
C SER A 231 31.99 11.57 -25.29
N PRO A 232 31.82 12.40 -26.35
CA PRO A 232 30.82 13.47 -26.34
C PRO A 232 29.41 12.93 -26.09
N GLY A 233 28.72 13.52 -25.11
CA GLY A 233 27.39 13.09 -24.65
C GLY A 233 27.40 12.07 -23.51
N HIS A 234 28.55 11.81 -22.88
CA HIS A 234 28.64 10.95 -21.69
C HIS A 234 27.87 11.54 -20.50
N HIS A 235 26.88 10.79 -20.01
CA HIS A 235 26.07 11.16 -18.84
C HIS A 235 26.19 10.12 -17.74
N LEU A 236 25.94 10.57 -16.51
CA LEU A 236 25.80 9.76 -15.32
C LEU A 236 24.34 9.74 -14.90
N VAL A 237 23.80 8.55 -14.61
CA VAL A 237 22.52 8.37 -13.92
C VAL A 237 22.79 8.01 -12.46
N ILE A 238 22.29 8.82 -11.53
CA ILE A 238 22.67 8.84 -10.13
C ILE A 238 21.41 8.77 -9.25
N THR A 239 21.44 8.01 -8.16
CA THR A 239 20.33 7.99 -7.19
C THR A 239 20.24 9.30 -6.41
N LYS A 240 19.03 9.78 -6.13
CA LYS A 240 18.82 10.95 -5.24
C LYS A 240 19.29 10.64 -3.82
N ARG A 241 18.89 9.46 -3.32
CA ARG A 241 19.42 8.88 -2.09
C ARG A 241 20.88 8.52 -2.26
N HIS A 242 21.70 8.83 -1.27
CA HIS A 242 23.09 8.39 -1.25
C HIS A 242 23.16 6.87 -1.03
N ALA A 243 23.47 6.14 -2.10
CA ALA A 243 23.70 4.70 -2.08
C ALA A 243 25.12 4.43 -2.57
N ALA A 244 25.92 3.65 -1.83
CA ALA A 244 27.36 3.57 -2.09
C ALA A 244 27.70 3.04 -3.49
N ASP A 245 26.98 2.03 -3.98
CA ASP A 245 27.20 1.37 -5.26
C ASP A 245 25.92 0.71 -5.79
N TRP A 246 26.02 -0.02 -6.90
CA TRP A 246 24.89 -0.73 -7.53
C TRP A 246 24.19 -1.71 -6.58
N PHE A 247 24.95 -2.39 -5.72
CA PHE A 247 24.42 -3.38 -4.80
C PHE A 247 23.66 -2.75 -3.63
N ALA A 248 23.95 -1.49 -3.33
CA ALA A 248 23.21 -0.68 -2.35
C ALA A 248 21.91 -0.07 -2.88
N MET A 249 21.63 -0.17 -4.20
CA MET A 249 20.37 0.32 -4.77
C MET A 249 19.19 -0.57 -4.36
N THR A 250 18.03 0.06 -4.14
CA THR A 250 16.74 -0.62 -4.05
C THR A 250 16.28 -1.08 -5.42
N GLN A 251 15.28 -1.96 -5.47
CA GLN A 251 14.69 -2.37 -6.75
C GLN A 251 13.98 -1.20 -7.46
N ALA A 252 13.41 -0.26 -6.69
CA ALA A 252 12.82 0.97 -7.20
C ALA A 252 13.85 1.77 -8.01
N GLU A 253 14.97 2.09 -7.38
CA GLU A 253 16.04 2.90 -7.95
C GLU A 253 16.63 2.26 -9.19
N ARG A 254 16.75 0.92 -9.23
CA ARG A 254 17.21 0.21 -10.43
C ARG A 254 16.22 0.34 -11.59
N ASN A 255 14.92 0.25 -11.32
CA ASN A 255 13.89 0.39 -12.34
C ASN A 255 13.81 1.83 -12.87
N ASP A 256 13.94 2.82 -11.97
CA ASP A 256 13.94 4.23 -12.33
C ASP A 256 15.21 4.60 -13.11
N ALA A 257 16.37 4.05 -12.73
CA ALA A 257 17.61 4.17 -13.50
C ALA A 257 17.50 3.58 -14.91
N ASP A 258 16.96 2.37 -15.08
CA ASP A 258 16.72 1.79 -16.41
C ASP A 258 15.80 2.68 -17.27
N SER A 259 14.74 3.22 -16.66
CA SER A 259 13.81 4.13 -17.33
C SER A 259 14.52 5.41 -17.80
N LEU A 260 15.31 6.03 -16.93
CA LEU A 260 16.05 7.25 -17.26
C LEU A 260 17.15 7.01 -18.30
N LEU A 261 17.86 5.87 -18.25
CA LEU A 261 18.83 5.48 -19.29
C LEU A 261 18.17 5.39 -20.67
N ARG A 262 16.95 4.83 -20.78
CA ARG A 262 16.21 4.75 -22.05
C ARG A 262 15.80 6.13 -22.56
N ILE A 263 15.36 7.02 -21.67
CA ILE A 263 14.99 8.40 -22.00
C ILE A 263 16.22 9.14 -22.56
N LEU A 264 17.33 9.12 -21.83
CA LEU A 264 18.58 9.76 -22.23
C LEU A 264 19.10 9.20 -23.55
N ARG A 265 19.10 7.86 -23.70
CA ARG A 265 19.54 7.21 -24.94
C ARG A 265 18.76 7.71 -26.16
N SER A 266 17.43 7.83 -26.04
CA SER A 266 16.58 8.29 -27.14
C SER A 266 16.87 9.75 -27.47
N ARG A 267 16.94 10.61 -26.46
CA ARG A 267 17.25 12.04 -26.61
C ARG A 267 18.62 12.27 -27.26
N LEU A 268 19.65 11.60 -26.76
CA LEU A 268 21.01 11.71 -27.31
C LEU A 268 21.07 11.25 -28.78
N ALA A 269 20.37 10.17 -29.13
CA ALA A 269 20.31 9.68 -30.51
C ALA A 269 19.48 10.57 -31.45
N GLU A 270 18.56 11.37 -30.91
CA GLU A 270 17.82 12.40 -31.66
C GLU A 270 18.69 13.63 -31.90
N ASP A 271 19.42 14.08 -30.87
CA ASP A 271 20.29 15.26 -30.89
C ASP A 271 21.56 15.05 -31.73
N ASP A 272 22.14 13.85 -31.70
CA ASP A 272 23.32 13.48 -32.48
C ASP A 272 23.13 12.15 -33.22
N ARG A 273 22.81 12.28 -34.51
CA ARG A 273 22.60 11.15 -35.43
C ARG A 273 23.87 10.34 -35.74
N SER A 274 25.07 10.84 -35.38
CA SER A 274 26.32 10.09 -35.54
C SER A 274 26.50 8.99 -34.50
N ILE A 275 25.71 9.00 -33.42
CA ILE A 275 25.74 7.96 -32.39
C ILE A 275 25.17 6.65 -32.95
N THR A 276 26.02 5.63 -33.04
CA THR A 276 25.67 4.30 -33.56
C THR A 276 25.54 3.24 -32.47
N GLY A 277 26.00 3.53 -31.24
CA GLY A 277 25.92 2.61 -30.12
C GLY A 277 26.04 3.28 -28.76
N PHE A 278 25.96 2.48 -27.70
CA PHE A 278 26.13 2.94 -26.32
C PHE A 278 26.88 1.89 -25.50
N ASN A 279 27.73 2.34 -24.58
CA ASN A 279 28.16 1.53 -23.46
C ASN A 279 27.44 1.99 -22.19
N ILE A 280 26.96 1.02 -21.42
CA ILE A 280 26.38 1.24 -20.11
C ILE A 280 27.23 0.47 -19.11
N GLY A 281 27.67 1.14 -18.05
CA GLY A 281 28.58 0.55 -17.07
C GLY A 281 28.59 1.31 -15.76
N MET A 282 29.15 0.67 -14.74
CA MET A 282 29.32 1.26 -13.41
C MET A 282 30.42 0.52 -12.68
N ASN A 283 31.11 1.22 -11.79
CA ASN A 283 32.12 0.63 -10.92
C ASN A 283 31.55 0.49 -9.52
N SER A 284 31.70 -0.68 -8.90
CA SER A 284 31.26 -0.96 -7.52
C SER A 284 32.45 -1.38 -6.68
N GLY A 285 32.89 -0.50 -5.79
CA GLY A 285 34.08 -0.65 -4.95
C GLY A 285 35.38 -0.08 -5.56
N ALA A 286 36.33 0.25 -4.69
CA ALA A 286 37.61 0.84 -5.07
C ALA A 286 38.40 -0.02 -6.08
N SER A 287 38.44 -1.34 -5.88
CA SER A 287 39.14 -2.27 -6.77
C SER A 287 38.55 -2.33 -8.18
N ALA A 288 37.27 -1.95 -8.34
CA ALA A 288 36.62 -1.82 -9.64
C ALA A 288 36.83 -0.43 -10.27
N GLY A 289 37.58 0.47 -9.62
CA GLY A 289 37.83 1.83 -10.10
C GLY A 289 36.75 2.84 -9.70
N GLN A 290 35.91 2.55 -8.70
CA GLN A 290 34.97 3.54 -8.18
C GLN A 290 35.71 4.60 -7.36
N THR A 291 35.53 5.87 -7.71
CA THR A 291 36.18 7.02 -7.05
C THR A 291 35.23 7.83 -6.19
N VAL A 292 33.97 7.97 -6.60
CA VAL A 292 32.89 8.53 -5.79
C VAL A 292 32.00 7.40 -5.31
N PHE A 293 31.94 7.20 -3.98
CA PHE A 293 31.12 6.18 -3.33
C PHE A 293 29.65 6.59 -3.21
N HIS A 294 29.08 7.01 -4.35
CA HIS A 294 27.67 7.21 -4.57
C HIS A 294 27.39 6.65 -5.95
N VAL A 295 26.50 5.67 -6.06
CA VAL A 295 26.21 4.95 -7.29
C VAL A 295 25.90 5.90 -8.46
N HIS A 296 26.61 5.69 -9.56
CA HIS A 296 26.46 6.41 -10.80
C HIS A 296 26.63 5.43 -11.95
N ILE A 297 25.67 5.44 -12.86
CA ILE A 297 25.64 4.57 -14.03
C ILE A 297 26.05 5.41 -15.22
N HIS A 298 27.14 5.01 -15.86
CA HIS A 298 27.64 5.64 -17.07
C HIS A 298 26.75 5.27 -18.25
N LEU A 299 26.32 6.27 -19.01
CA LEU A 299 25.75 6.13 -20.35
C LEU A 299 26.68 6.83 -21.33
N ILE A 300 27.46 6.05 -22.07
CA ILE A 300 28.53 6.52 -22.95
C ILE A 300 28.09 6.32 -24.41
N PRO A 301 27.76 7.38 -25.15
CA PRO A 301 27.45 7.26 -26.58
C PRO A 301 28.68 6.86 -27.39
N ARG A 302 28.51 6.00 -28.38
CA ARG A 302 29.57 5.48 -29.24
C ARG A 302 29.30 5.82 -30.70
N ARG A 303 30.38 6.03 -31.45
CA ARG A 303 30.37 6.37 -32.88
C ARG A 303 31.32 5.45 -33.62
N ASP A 304 31.04 5.21 -34.90
CA ASP A 304 31.95 4.43 -35.72
C ASP A 304 33.30 5.14 -35.85
N GLY A 305 34.40 4.44 -35.52
CA GLY A 305 35.76 4.99 -35.56
C GLY A 305 36.20 5.80 -34.34
N ASP A 306 35.38 5.88 -33.27
CA ASP A 306 35.77 6.56 -32.02
C ASP A 306 36.83 5.81 -31.19
N THR A 307 37.14 4.57 -31.57
CA THR A 307 38.23 3.75 -31.03
C THR A 307 38.80 2.86 -32.13
N GLU A 308 40.11 2.62 -32.10
CA GLU A 308 40.79 1.80 -33.10
C GLU A 308 40.30 0.34 -33.13
N ASN A 309 40.03 -0.24 -31.96
CA ASN A 309 39.53 -1.61 -31.83
C ASN A 309 38.37 -1.69 -30.85
N PRO A 310 37.11 -1.65 -31.32
CA PRO A 310 35.95 -1.70 -30.43
C PRO A 310 35.69 -3.12 -29.87
N ARG A 311 36.30 -4.17 -30.43
CA ARG A 311 36.10 -5.54 -29.93
C ARG A 311 36.71 -5.68 -28.53
N GLY A 312 35.95 -6.29 -27.63
CA GLY A 312 36.32 -6.47 -26.23
C GLY A 312 35.47 -5.62 -25.28
N GLY A 313 35.14 -4.37 -25.64
CA GLY A 313 34.22 -3.51 -24.89
C GLY A 313 34.52 -3.49 -23.38
N VAL A 314 33.60 -4.04 -22.58
CA VAL A 314 33.70 -4.17 -21.11
C VAL A 314 35.00 -4.82 -20.65
N ARG A 315 35.62 -5.69 -21.46
CA ARG A 315 36.93 -6.29 -21.12
C ARG A 315 38.05 -5.27 -20.96
N GLY A 316 37.87 -4.06 -21.49
CA GLY A 316 38.78 -2.93 -21.31
C GLY A 316 38.98 -2.50 -19.85
N VAL A 317 38.13 -2.96 -18.91
CA VAL A 317 38.37 -2.77 -17.46
C VAL A 317 39.68 -3.39 -16.99
N ILE A 318 40.18 -4.42 -17.70
CA ILE A 318 41.55 -4.92 -17.55
C ILE A 318 42.21 -4.78 -18.93
N PRO A 319 42.92 -3.67 -19.21
CA PRO A 319 43.36 -3.33 -20.57
C PRO A 319 44.13 -4.44 -21.29
N CYS A 320 45.00 -5.16 -20.57
CA CYS A 320 45.76 -6.27 -21.14
C CYS A 320 44.91 -7.51 -21.55
N LYS A 321 43.62 -7.55 -21.18
CA LYS A 321 42.66 -8.62 -21.52
C LYS A 321 41.59 -8.18 -22.51
N MET A 322 41.67 -6.96 -23.04
CA MET A 322 40.65 -6.38 -23.91
C MET A 322 40.46 -7.18 -25.21
N GLY A 323 41.56 -7.47 -25.93
CA GLY A 323 41.53 -8.21 -27.19
C GLY A 323 41.38 -9.72 -27.01
N TYR A 324 40.67 -10.35 -27.95
CA TYR A 324 40.62 -11.79 -28.18
C TYR A 324 40.25 -12.08 -29.65
#